data_AF-A0A953L208-F1
#
_entry.id   AF-A0A953L208-F1
#
_cell.length_a   1.000
_cell.length_b   1.000
_cell.length_c   1.000
_cell.angle_alpha   90.00
_cell.angle_beta   90.00
_cell.angle_gamma   90.00
#
_symmetry.space_group_name_H-M   'P 1'
#
loop_
_entity.id
_entity.type
_entity.pdbx_description
1 polymer ?
#
loop_
_entity_poly.entity_id
_entity_poly.type
_entity_poly.pdbx_seq_one_letter_code
_entity_poly.pdbx_strand_id
1 'polypeptide(L)'
;MQFSQIVGQQSVIRDLLHLYQSNKLPHALLFLGKQGWGALPLAIAFAKYVMCEHKNETDSCGQCSSCLQIRKLEHPDLHFSFPSKAPKPNSKKPFGTFHPGFQGIYASSSLWLHL
;
A
#
# COMPACT_ATOMS: atom_id res chain seq x y z
N MET A 1 -3.44 -4.78 4.88
CA MET A 1 -3.92 -3.53 5.50
C MET A 1 -5.31 -3.23 4.96
N GLN A 2 -6.29 -3.00 5.81
CA GLN A 2 -7.66 -2.55 5.49
C GLN A 2 -7.87 -1.13 6.03
N PHE A 3 -8.86 -0.38 5.52
CA PHE A 3 -9.14 0.96 6.06
C PHE A 3 -9.54 0.93 7.53
N SER A 4 -10.27 -0.10 7.94
CA SER A 4 -10.62 -0.36 9.35
C SER A 4 -9.41 -0.50 10.29
N GLN A 5 -8.21 -0.76 9.76
CA GLN A 5 -6.97 -0.86 10.54
C GLN A 5 -6.21 0.48 10.61
N ILE A 6 -6.63 1.49 9.86
CA ILE A 6 -5.99 2.82 9.84
C ILE A 6 -6.57 3.64 10.99
N VAL A 7 -5.71 4.02 11.93
CA VAL A 7 -6.10 4.88 13.05
C VAL A 7 -6.23 6.32 12.56
N GLY A 8 -7.41 6.91 12.77
CA GLY A 8 -7.72 8.29 12.35
C GLY A 8 -7.99 8.41 10.85
N GLN A 9 -7.68 9.58 10.27
CA GLN A 9 -7.72 9.86 8.82
C GLN A 9 -9.08 9.61 8.12
N GLN A 10 -10.19 9.65 8.87
CA GLN A 10 -11.53 9.35 8.35
C GLN A 10 -12.01 10.32 7.26
N SER A 11 -11.56 11.58 7.27
CA SER A 11 -11.82 12.51 6.16
C SER A 11 -11.15 12.04 4.88
N VAL A 12 -9.84 11.76 4.93
CA VAL A 12 -9.04 11.32 3.77
C VAL A 12 -9.57 10.00 3.22
N ILE A 13 -9.93 9.04 4.09
CA ILE A 13 -10.51 7.76 3.65
C ILE A 13 -11.82 7.99 2.88
N ARG A 14 -12.71 8.88 3.37
CA ARG A 14 -13.95 9.22 2.67
C ARG A 14 -13.67 9.85 1.29
N ASP A 15 -12.69 10.75 1.21
CA ASP A 15 -12.31 11.38 -0.06
C ASP A 15 -11.79 10.35 -1.06
N LEU A 16 -10.94 9.41 -0.62
CA LEU A 16 -10.42 8.32 -1.44
C LEU A 16 -11.53 7.38 -1.94
N LEU A 17 -12.47 7.01 -1.07
CA LEU A 17 -13.64 6.21 -1.45
C LEU A 17 -14.47 6.95 -2.50
N HIS A 18 -14.71 8.24 -2.30
CA HIS A 18 -15.47 9.05 -3.25
C HIS A 18 -14.76 9.16 -4.62
N LEU A 19 -13.43 9.35 -4.65
CA LEU A 19 -12.65 9.37 -5.90
C LEU A 19 -12.81 8.06 -6.69
N TYR A 20 -12.74 6.93 -5.99
CA TYR A 20 -12.92 5.62 -6.62
C TYR A 20 -14.36 5.39 -7.09
N GLN A 21 -15.34 5.61 -6.22
CA GLN A 21 -16.77 5.37 -6.49
C GLN A 21 -17.31 6.29 -7.59
N SER A 22 -16.83 7.53 -7.66
CA SER A 22 -17.20 8.47 -8.73
C SER A 22 -16.51 8.21 -10.07
N ASN A 23 -15.65 7.19 -10.14
CA ASN A 23 -14.84 6.85 -11.32
C ASN A 23 -13.94 8.02 -11.77
N LYS A 24 -13.44 8.81 -10.81
CA LYS A 24 -12.58 10.00 -11.02
C LYS A 24 -11.22 9.82 -10.37
N LEU A 25 -10.66 8.63 -10.48
CA LEU A 25 -9.37 8.31 -9.87
C LEU A 25 -8.23 8.91 -10.70
N PRO A 26 -7.39 9.82 -10.15
CA PRO A 26 -6.27 10.40 -10.88
C PRO A 26 -5.15 9.37 -11.07
N HIS A 27 -4.35 9.55 -12.12
CA HIS A 27 -3.20 8.69 -12.40
C HIS A 27 -2.10 8.75 -11.32
N ALA A 28 -2.11 9.79 -10.49
CA ALA A 28 -1.17 9.96 -9.39
C ALA A 28 -1.86 10.57 -8.16
N LEU A 29 -1.55 10.01 -6.99
CA LEU A 29 -1.93 10.53 -5.67
C LEU A 29 -0.67 10.73 -4.83
N LEU A 30 -0.51 11.92 -4.26
CA LEU A 30 0.57 12.24 -3.34
C LEU A 30 0.05 12.19 -1.90
N PHE A 31 0.49 11.22 -1.13
CA PHE A 31 0.21 11.12 0.30
C PHE A 31 1.30 11.87 1.08
N LEU A 32 0.93 13.00 1.69
CA LEU A 32 1.84 13.82 2.49
C LEU A 32 1.47 13.74 3.97
N GLY A 33 2.48 13.52 4.82
CA GLY A 33 2.31 13.49 6.27
C GLY A 33 3.65 13.48 6.98
N LYS A 34 3.64 13.82 8.28
CA LYS A 34 4.84 13.69 9.12
C LYS A 34 5.19 12.21 9.30
N GLN A 35 6.43 11.93 9.68
CA GLN A 35 6.84 10.58 10.04
C GLN A 35 5.92 9.99 11.11
N GLY A 36 5.50 8.74 10.93
CA GLY A 36 4.57 8.05 11.84
C GLY A 36 3.08 8.27 11.58
N TRP A 37 2.69 9.14 10.64
CA TRP A 37 1.26 9.40 10.36
C TRP A 37 0.55 8.29 9.56
N GLY A 38 1.24 7.21 9.18
CA GLY A 38 0.60 6.10 8.48
C GLY A 38 0.23 6.38 7.01
N ALA A 39 0.88 7.36 6.36
CA ALA A 39 0.64 7.68 4.95
C ALA A 39 0.87 6.49 4.01
N LEU A 40 1.96 5.74 4.21
CA LEU A 40 2.25 4.54 3.41
C LEU A 40 1.23 3.40 3.69
N PRO A 41 0.92 3.05 4.94
CA PRO A 41 -0.18 2.13 5.25
C PRO A 41 -1.52 2.52 4.60
N LEU A 42 -1.87 3.81 4.61
CA LEU A 42 -3.08 4.29 3.95
C LEU A 42 -3.02 4.10 2.43
N ALA A 43 -1.89 4.40 1.80
CA ALA A 43 -1.69 4.17 0.36
C ALA A 43 -1.81 2.68 0.00
N ILE A 44 -1.24 1.78 0.80
CA ILE A 44 -1.35 0.33 0.61
C ILE A 44 -2.78 -0.16 0.84
N ALA A 45 -3.49 0.36 1.85
CA ALA A 45 -4.89 0.04 2.09
C ALA A 45 -5.78 0.48 0.91
N PHE A 46 -5.52 1.67 0.36
CA PHE A 46 -6.21 2.16 -0.84
C PHE A 46 -5.91 1.30 -2.06
N ALA A 47 -4.65 0.94 -2.30
CA ALA A 47 -4.28 0.02 -3.38
C ALA A 47 -4.99 -1.33 -3.23
N LYS A 48 -5.08 -1.86 -2.00
CA LYS A 48 -5.84 -3.07 -1.70
C LYS A 48 -7.33 -2.93 -2.01
N TYR A 49 -7.94 -1.80 -1.66
CA TYR A 49 -9.33 -1.51 -1.98
C TYR A 49 -9.59 -1.49 -3.49
N VAL A 50 -8.72 -0.80 -4.25
CA VAL A 50 -8.78 -0.71 -5.71
C VAL A 50 -8.69 -2.09 -6.37
N MET A 51 -7.73 -2.92 -5.94
CA MET A 51 -7.49 -4.25 -6.53
C MET A 51 -8.39 -5.37 -5.97
N CYS A 52 -9.22 -5.09 -4.96
CA CYS A 52 -10.10 -6.08 -4.36
C CYS A 52 -11.25 -6.45 -5.31
N GLU A 53 -11.51 -7.75 -5.47
CA GLU A 53 -12.62 -8.27 -6.30
C GLU A 53 -13.98 -8.13 -5.62
N HIS A 54 -14.04 -8.38 -4.32
CA HIS A 54 -15.28 -8.46 -3.54
C HIS A 54 -15.39 -7.31 -2.53
N LYS A 55 -15.06 -6.08 -2.95
CA LYS A 55 -14.97 -4.92 -2.05
C LYS A 55 -16.35 -4.47 -1.57
N ASN A 56 -16.40 -3.93 -0.37
CA ASN A 56 -17.56 -3.30 0.24
C ASN A 56 -17.62 -1.83 -0.22
N GLU A 57 -18.70 -1.12 0.11
CA GLU A 57 -18.76 0.34 -0.11
C GLU A 57 -17.64 1.08 0.63
N THR A 58 -17.19 0.56 1.78
CA THR A 58 -16.30 1.26 2.70
C THR A 58 -14.93 0.62 2.90
N ASP A 59 -14.71 -0.65 2.52
CA ASP A 59 -13.44 -1.34 2.74
C ASP A 59 -13.24 -2.53 1.77
N SER A 60 -12.05 -3.13 1.79
CA SER A 60 -11.71 -4.36 1.05
C SER A 60 -12.10 -5.61 1.84
N CYS A 61 -12.48 -6.70 1.15
CA CYS A 61 -12.96 -7.92 1.82
C CYS A 61 -11.90 -8.63 2.67
N GLY A 62 -10.62 -8.46 2.32
CA GLY A 62 -9.51 -9.07 3.03
C GLY A 62 -9.27 -10.57 2.78
N GLN A 63 -10.16 -11.25 2.05
CA GLN A 63 -10.12 -12.71 1.86
C GLN A 63 -9.90 -13.16 0.40
N CYS A 64 -10.13 -12.31 -0.61
CA CYS A 64 -9.88 -12.70 -2.00
C CYS A 64 -8.38 -12.85 -2.30
N SER A 65 -8.05 -13.51 -3.42
CA SER A 65 -6.66 -13.78 -3.83
C SER A 65 -5.81 -12.50 -3.84
N SER A 66 -6.31 -11.45 -4.51
CA SER A 66 -5.66 -10.14 -4.56
C SER A 66 -5.42 -9.55 -3.16
N CYS A 67 -6.44 -9.57 -2.29
CA CYS A 67 -6.32 -9.09 -0.92
C CYS A 67 -5.26 -9.83 -0.09
N LEU A 68 -5.13 -11.15 -0.29
CA LEU A 68 -4.15 -11.99 0.41
C LEU A 68 -2.73 -11.75 -0.09
N GLN A 69 -2.53 -11.56 -1.40
CA GLN A 69 -1.24 -11.23 -2.00
C GLN A 69 -0.78 -9.82 -1.58
N ILE A 70 -1.67 -8.83 -1.61
CA ILE A 70 -1.35 -7.48 -1.14
C ILE A 70 -1.04 -7.46 0.36
N ARG A 71 -1.67 -8.32 1.17
CA ARG A 71 -1.31 -8.46 2.59
C ARG A 71 0.16 -8.87 2.77
N LYS A 72 0.74 -9.62 1.83
CA LYS A 72 2.15 -10.01 1.81
C LYS A 72 3.04 -9.04 1.02
N LEU A 73 2.46 -8.01 0.38
CA LEU A 73 3.15 -7.09 -0.53
C LEU A 73 3.74 -7.78 -1.76
N GLU A 74 3.09 -8.84 -2.25
CA GLU A 74 3.57 -9.70 -3.35
C GLU A 74 2.59 -9.73 -4.55
N HIS A 75 1.63 -8.81 -4.59
CA HIS A 75 0.68 -8.75 -5.71
C HIS A 75 1.42 -8.33 -7.00
N PRO A 76 1.21 -9.02 -8.13
CA PRO A 76 1.95 -8.77 -9.37
C PRO A 76 1.78 -7.33 -9.87
N ASP A 77 0.60 -6.73 -9.68
CA ASP A 77 0.32 -5.34 -10.08
C ASP A 77 0.69 -4.29 -9.01
N LEU A 78 1.24 -4.70 -7.86
CA LEU A 78 1.69 -3.79 -6.82
C LEU A 78 3.21 -3.64 -6.86
N HIS A 79 3.67 -2.54 -7.42
CA HIS A 79 5.09 -2.26 -7.56
C HIS A 79 5.55 -1.20 -6.55
N PHE A 80 6.71 -1.42 -5.95
CA PHE A 80 7.38 -0.42 -5.13
C PHE A 80 8.70 -0.03 -5.79
N SER A 81 8.87 1.27 -5.99
CA SER A 81 10.10 1.85 -6.52
C SER A 81 10.78 2.64 -5.41
N PHE A 82 12.07 2.38 -5.23
CA PHE A 82 12.90 3.09 -4.27
C PHE A 82 14.14 3.62 -5.00
N PRO A 83 14.69 4.76 -4.57
CA PRO A 83 15.96 5.22 -5.10
C PRO A 83 17.02 4.14 -4.86
N SER A 84 17.66 3.70 -5.93
CA SER A 84 18.76 2.74 -5.88
C SER A 84 20.03 3.38 -6.40
N LYS A 85 21.19 2.95 -5.88
CA LYS A 85 22.49 3.35 -6.45
C LYS A 85 22.55 2.79 -7.87
N ALA A 86 22.91 3.64 -8.85
CA ALA A 86 23.06 3.22 -10.23
C ALA A 86 23.97 1.97 -10.31
N PRO A 87 23.56 0.92 -11.05
CA PRO A 87 24.40 -0.25 -11.22
C PRO A 87 25.69 0.15 -11.91
N LYS A 88 26.84 -0.34 -11.41
CA LYS A 88 28.11 -0.23 -12.14
C LYS A 88 27.96 -0.97 -13.48
N PRO A 89 28.57 -0.48 -14.58
CA PRO A 89 28.58 -1.20 -15.85
C PRO A 89 29.09 -2.64 -15.59
N ASN A 90 28.36 -3.63 -16.11
CA ASN A 90 28.56 -5.07 -15.92
C ASN A 90 28.05 -5.74 -14.61
N SER A 91 27.27 -5.06 -13.76
CA SER A 91 26.63 -5.72 -12.61
C SER A 91 25.22 -6.27 -12.92
N LYS A 92 25.06 -7.60 -12.93
CA LYS A 92 23.76 -8.28 -12.98
C LYS A 92 23.04 -8.13 -11.64
N LYS A 93 22.57 -6.93 -11.30
CA LYS A 93 21.63 -6.78 -10.19
C LYS A 93 20.21 -6.90 -10.75
N PRO A 94 19.37 -7.83 -10.26
CA PRO A 94 17.98 -7.87 -10.66
C PRO A 94 17.34 -6.52 -10.30
N PHE A 95 16.78 -5.86 -11.31
CA PHE A 95 15.91 -4.71 -11.11
C PHE A 95 14.71 -5.17 -10.26
N GLY A 96 14.43 -4.48 -9.16
CA GLY A 96 13.19 -4.71 -8.41
C GLY A 96 13.24 -5.77 -7.29
N THR A 97 14.40 -6.22 -6.80
CA THR A 97 14.39 -6.95 -5.51
C THR A 97 14.01 -5.98 -4.40
N PHE A 98 12.84 -6.19 -3.80
CA PHE A 98 12.42 -5.53 -2.57
C PHE A 98 13.55 -5.63 -1.55
N HIS A 99 13.96 -4.51 -0.96
CA HIS A 99 14.96 -4.56 0.09
C HIS A 99 14.38 -5.38 1.25
N PRO A 100 15.02 -6.48 1.72
CA PRO A 100 14.46 -7.35 2.76
C PRO A 100 14.06 -6.58 4.04
N GLY A 101 14.79 -5.50 4.34
CA GLY A 101 14.48 -4.59 5.44
C GLY A 101 13.12 -3.89 5.35
N PHE A 102 12.56 -3.67 4.14
CA PHE A 102 11.23 -3.07 3.98
C PHE A 102 10.10 -4.09 4.18
N GLN A 103 10.29 -5.37 3.79
CA GLN A 103 9.32 -6.41 4.12
C GLN A 103 9.17 -6.57 5.63
N GLY A 104 10.27 -6.55 6.40
CA GLY A 104 10.22 -6.66 7.86
C GLY A 104 9.46 -5.51 8.55
N ILE A 105 9.65 -4.27 8.09
CA ILE A 105 9.01 -3.09 8.70
C ILE A 105 7.51 -3.01 8.37
N TYR A 106 7.11 -3.37 7.14
CA TYR A 106 5.74 -3.14 6.68
C TYR A 106 4.87 -4.41 6.55
N ALA A 107 5.43 -5.62 6.58
CA ALA A 107 4.65 -6.87 6.48
C ALA A 107 4.21 -7.43 7.84
N SER A 108 4.83 -7.03 8.96
CA SER A 108 4.42 -7.50 10.30
C SER A 108 3.48 -6.52 10.97
N SER A 109 2.22 -6.94 11.19
CA SER A 109 1.20 -6.15 11.90
C SER A 109 1.55 -5.88 13.39
N SER A 110 2.52 -6.60 13.97
CA SER A 110 2.82 -6.55 15.41
C SER A 110 3.88 -5.52 15.82
N LEU A 111 4.61 -4.93 14.87
CA LEU A 111 5.68 -3.97 15.17
C LEU A 111 5.20 -2.51 15.35
N TRP A 112 3.93 -2.24 15.07
CA TRP A 112 3.37 -0.88 15.10
C TRP A 112 2.85 -0.43 16.48
N LEU A 113 2.63 -1.36 17.41
CA LEU A 113 2.09 -1.02 18.75
C LEU A 113 3.16 -0.58 19.76
N HIS A 114 4.42 -0.46 19.34
CA HIS A 114 5.56 -0.17 20.23
C HIS A 114 6.43 1.02 19.80
N LEU A 115 5.94 1.89 18.92
CA LEU A 115 6.52 3.21 18.62
C LEU A 115 5.50 4.30 18.97
#